data_AF-A0A815C297-F1
#
_entry.id   AF-A0A815C297-F1
#
_cell.length_a   1.000
_cell.length_b   1.000
_cell.length_c   1.000
_cell.angle_alpha   90.00
_cell.angle_beta   90.00
_cell.angle_gamma   90.00
#
_symmetry.space_group_name_H-M   'P 1'
#
loop_
_entity.id
_entity.type
_entity.pdbx_description
1 polymer ?
#
loop_
_entity_poly.entity_id
_entity_poly.type
_entity_poly.pdbx_seq_one_letter_code
_entity_poly.pdbx_strand_id
1 'polypeptide(L)'
;MDKSKSSRASSATCAEYSENAFSAVSKQATTSATSATSTEAFQPRPRRMVQNFLLVWLDANIDERKEDYQKSLTQFRNIAVTVEPFTDVDQCVDYLTSIDDQKIYLITTASTGQTIVPLIHDITQLDKIFAFCSSTDSHKAWAKEWSKVRDIYDSIQSICTQLTKVTKSCDHDAIPMSFIPKREISEAASNEQNLDQLPPSYMYSMIFKDIVLEIDDDDAKSINTLVIYCRQKKKPETQINLLQSTYHQESPVRWYSKSMFLHSMLNRALRMLDMEVMIKLGFFIRSLHLQLKQLHQEQSANFQQAFTVYRGQELSQQDFQNLCNSKGGLLSFNNFLSTSKKEEVATLFAPEALERNPDTVGVMFIITIDPSKISSSITPFAMIDEHSAIPSEQEILFTMHTVFRVGEITQTAENSRLWEVQLTITDDNDPQLSTLTNRIKQEIDGTGWHRMGKLMLKVGHFDQAEELYNELLKGASDDRETASIYHHLGYLKDQQGKYPEAVKFYEKSLEINRKTLPEDDASLANTYNNIALVYDNMGEYLKALDFYQKANKINLQSLPANHPHIASDYNNIGGVYDNMGEYSKALEFYEKSLRIREISLPANHPNLAASYNNIGEVYTNMGEYSKALEYYENKN
;
A
#
# COMPACT_ATOMS: atom_id res chain seq x y z
N MET A 1 -39.02 -71.85 -35.06
CA MET A 1 -40.26 -71.31 -34.46
C MET A 1 -39.80 -70.14 -33.59
N ASP A 2 -40.06 -68.87 -33.86
CA ASP A 2 -41.11 -68.23 -34.66
C ASP A 2 -40.64 -66.81 -35.09
N LYS A 3 -41.07 -66.43 -36.31
CA LYS A 3 -41.38 -65.10 -36.92
C LYS A 3 -40.76 -63.79 -36.35
N SER A 4 -40.02 -63.02 -37.16
CA SER A 4 -40.46 -61.84 -37.99
C SER A 4 -41.02 -60.66 -37.17
N LYS A 5 -40.50 -59.41 -37.22
CA LYS A 5 -40.39 -58.40 -38.32
C LYS A 5 -39.48 -57.25 -37.80
N SER A 6 -38.46 -56.76 -38.52
CA SER A 6 -38.45 -55.73 -39.58
C SER A 6 -38.59 -54.26 -39.12
N SER A 7 -37.47 -53.52 -39.25
CA SER A 7 -37.28 -52.13 -39.79
C SER A 7 -37.95 -50.93 -39.08
N ARG A 8 -37.37 -49.71 -38.93
CA ARG A 8 -36.17 -49.06 -39.50
C ARG A 8 -35.90 -47.71 -38.78
N ALA A 9 -34.61 -47.33 -38.66
CA ALA A 9 -33.98 -45.99 -38.65
C ALA A 9 -34.31 -45.00 -37.51
N SER A 10 -33.42 -44.13 -36.98
CA SER A 10 -31.99 -43.76 -37.17
C SER A 10 -31.64 -42.79 -36.02
N SER A 11 -30.51 -42.86 -35.31
CA SER A 11 -29.24 -42.11 -35.52
C SER A 11 -28.48 -42.20 -34.17
N ALA A 12 -27.25 -42.75 -34.09
CA ALA A 12 -25.95 -42.03 -34.10
C ALA A 12 -25.97 -40.78 -33.19
N THR A 13 -25.18 -40.58 -32.13
CA THR A 13 -23.93 -41.16 -31.58
C THR A 13 -23.73 -40.56 -30.18
N CYS A 14 -23.18 -41.30 -29.20
CA CYS A 14 -22.28 -40.80 -28.15
C CYS A 14 -21.87 -41.97 -27.22
N ALA A 15 -20.68 -42.52 -27.45
CA ALA A 15 -19.98 -43.43 -26.54
C ALA A 15 -18.82 -42.61 -25.93
N GLU A 16 -18.85 -42.39 -24.62
CA GLU A 16 -18.12 -43.17 -23.61
C GLU A 16 -16.85 -42.45 -23.16
N TYR A 17 -17.02 -41.84 -21.99
CA TYR A 17 -16.04 -41.46 -20.99
C TYR A 17 -14.92 -42.50 -20.80
N SER A 18 -13.67 -42.05 -20.79
CA SER A 18 -12.64 -42.66 -19.94
C SER A 18 -11.53 -41.66 -19.60
N GLU A 19 -11.14 -41.73 -18.33
CA GLU A 19 -10.05 -41.03 -17.67
C GLU A 19 -8.70 -41.26 -18.37
N ASN A 20 -7.91 -40.21 -18.60
CA ASN A 20 -6.44 -40.15 -18.54
C ASN A 20 -5.89 -38.91 -19.27
N ALA A 21 -5.53 -37.85 -18.54
CA ALA A 21 -4.53 -36.85 -18.97
C ALA A 21 -4.13 -35.91 -17.80
N PHE A 22 -3.50 -36.44 -16.76
CA PHE A 22 -2.71 -35.65 -15.80
C PHE A 22 -1.27 -36.20 -15.83
N SER A 23 -0.44 -35.63 -16.70
CA SER A 23 1.02 -35.52 -16.63
C SER A 23 1.60 -35.35 -18.02
N ALA A 24 2.15 -34.17 -18.31
CA ALA A 24 3.27 -33.92 -19.24
C ALA A 24 3.22 -32.46 -19.73
N VAL A 25 3.79 -31.52 -18.98
CA VAL A 25 4.63 -30.45 -19.56
C VAL A 25 5.65 -30.03 -18.49
N SER A 26 6.81 -30.69 -18.48
CA SER A 26 8.03 -30.20 -17.85
C SER A 26 9.21 -30.68 -18.70
N LYS A 27 10.01 -29.71 -19.16
CA LYS A 27 11.34 -29.82 -19.81
C LYS A 27 11.37 -30.25 -21.29
N GLN A 28 11.49 -29.27 -22.19
CA GLN A 28 12.75 -28.93 -22.90
C GLN A 28 12.48 -27.89 -24.00
N ALA A 29 13.09 -26.72 -23.90
CA ALA A 29 13.90 -26.10 -24.96
C ALA A 29 14.34 -24.70 -24.52
N THR A 30 15.62 -24.61 -24.16
CA THR A 30 16.40 -23.38 -24.13
C THR A 30 16.73 -22.93 -25.56
N THR A 31 16.88 -21.60 -25.70
CA THR A 31 17.50 -20.79 -26.77
C THR A 31 16.65 -20.24 -27.93
N SER A 32 16.63 -18.89 -27.93
CA SER A 32 16.47 -17.89 -29.00
C SER A 32 15.13 -17.77 -29.73
N ALA A 33 14.33 -16.75 -29.34
CA ALA A 33 14.19 -15.49 -30.09
C ALA A 33 12.84 -14.83 -29.76
N THR A 34 12.90 -13.71 -29.03
CA THR A 34 12.01 -12.53 -29.10
C THR A 34 10.59 -12.74 -29.65
N SER A 35 9.63 -12.92 -28.74
CA SER A 35 8.23 -12.56 -28.94
C SER A 35 7.68 -12.07 -27.60
N ALA A 36 7.87 -10.78 -27.34
CA ALA A 36 7.17 -10.09 -26.27
C ALA A 36 5.72 -9.93 -26.72
N THR A 37 4.84 -10.78 -26.19
CA THR A 37 3.39 -10.54 -26.17
C THR A 37 3.15 -9.40 -25.18
N SER A 38 2.93 -8.19 -25.67
CA SER A 38 2.60 -6.99 -24.90
C SER A 38 1.10 -6.89 -24.61
N THR A 39 0.54 -7.91 -23.96
CA THR A 39 -0.61 -7.64 -23.09
C THR A 39 -0.02 -7.04 -21.82
N GLU A 40 -0.21 -5.74 -21.60
CA GLU A 40 0.06 -5.10 -20.31
C GLU A 40 -0.87 -5.73 -19.25
N ALA A 41 -0.49 -6.90 -18.77
CA ALA A 41 -0.80 -7.31 -17.42
C ALA A 41 -0.30 -6.19 -16.52
N PHE A 42 -1.23 -5.57 -15.81
CA PHE A 42 -1.01 -4.64 -14.71
C PHE A 42 0.32 -4.97 -14.02
N GLN A 43 1.38 -4.22 -14.35
CA GLN A 43 2.63 -4.41 -13.62
C GLN A 43 2.35 -3.97 -12.19
N PRO A 44 2.47 -4.84 -11.17
CA PRO A 44 2.52 -4.36 -9.81
C PRO A 44 3.74 -3.42 -9.78
N ARG A 45 3.48 -2.11 -9.62
CA ARG A 45 4.54 -1.11 -9.40
C ARG A 45 5.53 -1.71 -8.39
N PRO A 46 6.85 -1.60 -8.60
CA PRO A 46 7.83 -2.15 -7.67
C PRO A 46 7.46 -1.64 -6.27
N ARG A 47 7.17 -2.60 -5.38
CA ARG A 47 6.79 -2.36 -4.00
C ARG A 47 7.97 -1.69 -3.29
N ARG A 48 8.10 -0.37 -3.38
CA ARG A 48 8.86 0.42 -2.41
C ARG A 48 8.05 0.52 -1.12
N MET A 49 7.84 -0.62 -0.47
CA MET A 49 7.60 -0.63 0.96
C MET A 49 8.96 -0.36 1.58
N VAL A 50 9.10 0.78 2.27
CA VAL A 50 10.26 1.04 3.13
C VAL A 50 10.16 0.06 4.29
N GLN A 51 10.63 -1.17 4.08
CA GLN A 51 11.02 -2.04 5.16
C GLN A 51 12.46 -1.68 5.51
N ASN A 52 12.71 -1.36 6.77
CA ASN A 52 14.07 -1.17 7.26
C ASN A 52 14.91 -2.45 7.12
N PHE A 53 14.28 -3.60 6.86
CA PHE A 53 14.94 -4.85 6.51
C PHE A 53 13.94 -5.93 6.00
N LEU A 54 14.43 -6.87 5.19
CA LEU A 54 13.80 -8.11 4.77
C LEU A 54 14.24 -9.27 5.67
N LEU A 55 13.31 -10.15 6.05
CA LEU A 55 13.64 -11.38 6.76
C LEU A 55 13.54 -12.58 5.82
N VAL A 56 14.67 -13.22 5.54
CA VAL A 56 14.74 -14.45 4.72
C VAL A 56 14.85 -15.64 5.64
N TRP A 57 14.05 -16.68 5.43
CA TRP A 57 14.09 -17.91 6.21
C TRP A 57 14.40 -19.11 5.32
N LEU A 58 15.61 -19.62 5.43
CA LEU A 58 16.09 -20.78 4.67
C LEU A 58 16.11 -22.04 5.55
N ASP A 59 15.23 -22.99 5.27
CA ASP A 59 15.25 -24.30 5.91
C ASP A 59 14.68 -25.36 4.95
N ALA A 60 15.50 -26.37 4.66
CA ALA A 60 15.14 -27.47 3.76
C ALA A 60 13.93 -28.29 4.27
N ASN A 61 13.56 -28.15 5.55
CA ASN A 61 12.44 -28.86 6.17
C ASN A 61 11.14 -28.03 6.23
N ILE A 62 11.10 -26.84 5.63
CA ILE A 62 9.88 -26.05 5.54
C ILE A 62 8.79 -26.84 4.81
N ASP A 63 7.67 -27.05 5.49
CA ASP A 63 6.45 -27.65 4.94
C ASP A 63 5.27 -26.81 5.39
N GLU A 64 4.66 -26.09 4.44
CA GLU A 64 3.61 -25.10 4.71
C GLU A 64 2.36 -25.69 5.36
N ARG A 65 2.19 -27.01 5.23
CA ARG A 65 1.05 -27.76 5.79
C ARG A 65 1.23 -28.13 7.26
N LYS A 66 2.43 -27.95 7.84
CA LYS A 66 2.70 -28.28 9.24
C LYS A 66 2.35 -27.13 10.18
N GLU A 67 1.74 -27.47 11.31
CA GLU A 67 1.35 -26.50 12.34
C GLU A 67 2.58 -25.76 12.93
N ASP A 68 3.71 -26.45 13.08
CA ASP A 68 4.96 -25.87 13.57
C ASP A 68 5.54 -24.80 12.63
N TYR A 69 5.36 -24.97 11.32
CA TYR A 69 5.74 -23.96 10.32
C TYR A 69 4.86 -22.71 10.49
N GLN A 70 3.54 -22.88 10.53
CA GLN A 70 2.61 -21.76 10.70
C GLN A 70 2.85 -21.00 12.01
N LYS A 71 3.16 -21.73 13.08
CA LYS A 71 3.52 -21.15 14.39
C LYS A 71 4.82 -20.34 14.31
N SER A 72 5.84 -20.88 13.66
CA SER A 72 7.15 -20.21 13.48
C SER A 72 7.05 -18.99 12.57
N LEU A 73 6.33 -19.12 11.45
CA LEU A 73 6.03 -18.02 10.54
C LEU A 73 5.25 -16.91 11.23
N THR A 74 4.28 -17.26 12.09
CA THR A 74 3.56 -16.28 12.92
C THR A 74 4.50 -15.55 13.89
N GLN A 75 5.47 -16.26 14.48
CA GLN A 75 6.49 -15.64 15.34
C GLN A 75 7.39 -14.67 14.56
N PHE A 76 7.83 -15.05 13.36
CA PHE A 76 8.61 -14.17 12.49
C PHE A 76 7.80 -12.97 12.00
N ARG A 77 6.53 -13.17 11.62
CA ARG A 77 5.61 -12.10 11.19
C ARG A 77 5.30 -11.08 12.30
N ASN A 78 5.46 -11.46 13.57
CA ASN A 78 5.38 -10.49 14.67
C ASN A 78 6.59 -9.53 14.71
N ILE A 79 7.71 -9.89 14.05
CA ILE A 79 8.95 -9.13 14.04
C ILE A 79 9.15 -8.41 12.70
N ALA A 80 8.97 -9.12 11.58
CA ALA A 80 9.14 -8.60 10.22
C ALA A 80 7.82 -8.71 9.44
N VAL A 81 7.46 -7.68 8.68
CA VAL A 81 6.23 -7.69 7.87
C VAL A 81 6.37 -8.62 6.66
N THR A 82 7.54 -8.62 6.01
CA THR A 82 7.87 -9.59 4.97
C THR A 82 8.81 -10.66 5.52
N VAL A 83 8.40 -11.93 5.34
CA VAL A 83 9.20 -13.11 5.66
C VAL A 83 9.18 -13.99 4.43
N GLU A 84 10.33 -14.16 3.78
CA GLU A 84 10.46 -14.96 2.54
C GLU A 84 11.08 -16.32 2.86
N PRO A 85 10.28 -17.41 2.83
CA PRO A 85 10.78 -18.75 3.09
C PRO A 85 11.41 -19.36 1.84
N PHE A 86 12.53 -20.05 2.01
CA PHE A 86 13.20 -20.83 0.99
C PHE A 86 13.50 -22.24 1.50
N THR A 87 13.27 -23.23 0.66
CA THR A 87 13.70 -24.62 0.89
C THR A 87 14.97 -24.97 0.13
N ASP A 88 15.25 -24.23 -0.96
CA ASP A 88 16.35 -24.45 -1.87
C ASP A 88 17.42 -23.35 -1.72
N VAL A 89 18.69 -23.76 -1.65
CA VAL A 89 19.82 -22.85 -1.43
C VAL A 89 20.07 -21.98 -2.65
N ASP A 90 20.01 -22.54 -3.85
CA ASP A 90 20.35 -21.83 -5.09
C ASP A 90 19.31 -20.73 -5.36
N GLN A 91 18.02 -21.05 -5.20
CA GLN A 91 16.95 -20.04 -5.29
C GLN A 91 17.10 -18.94 -4.25
N CYS A 92 17.50 -19.28 -3.03
CA CYS A 92 17.74 -18.30 -1.99
C CYS A 92 18.91 -17.37 -2.34
N VAL A 93 20.00 -17.89 -2.91
CA VAL A 93 21.16 -17.08 -3.33
C VAL A 93 20.78 -16.13 -4.46
N ASP A 94 20.11 -16.63 -5.51
CA ASP A 94 19.65 -15.81 -6.63
C ASP A 94 18.76 -14.67 -6.14
N TYR A 95 17.82 -14.97 -5.24
CA TYR A 95 16.96 -13.97 -4.63
C TYR A 95 17.73 -12.94 -3.82
N LEU A 96 18.65 -13.36 -2.96
CA LEU A 96 19.48 -12.46 -2.14
C LEU A 96 20.34 -11.53 -2.99
N THR A 97 20.86 -12.00 -4.12
CA THR A 97 21.67 -11.19 -5.04
C THR A 97 20.84 -10.22 -5.89
N SER A 98 19.54 -10.45 -6.03
CA SER A 98 18.64 -9.57 -6.77
C SER A 98 18.20 -8.31 -6.00
N ILE A 99 18.42 -8.28 -4.69
CA ILE A 99 17.97 -7.20 -3.80
C ILE A 99 19.09 -6.15 -3.66
N ASP A 100 18.80 -4.91 -4.05
CA ASP A 100 19.75 -3.80 -4.04
C ASP A 100 19.45 -2.74 -2.96
N ASP A 101 18.20 -2.62 -2.50
CA ASP A 101 17.70 -1.46 -1.74
C ASP A 101 17.27 -1.74 -0.28
N GLN A 102 17.41 -2.97 0.23
CA GLN A 102 16.95 -3.36 1.58
C GLN A 102 18.01 -4.10 2.39
N LYS A 103 18.08 -3.85 3.70
CA LYS A 103 18.89 -4.68 4.62
C LYS A 103 18.27 -6.07 4.74
N ILE A 104 19.07 -7.13 4.81
CA ILE A 104 18.58 -8.50 4.86
C ILE A 104 19.05 -9.16 6.16
N TYR A 105 18.13 -9.80 6.86
CA TYR A 105 18.43 -10.76 7.92
C TYR A 105 18.09 -12.17 7.45
N LEU A 106 19.05 -13.08 7.56
CA LEU A 106 18.86 -14.48 7.18
C LEU A 106 18.68 -15.34 8.43
N ILE A 107 17.65 -16.16 8.44
CA ILE A 107 17.47 -17.25 9.40
C ILE A 107 17.74 -18.55 8.68
N THR A 108 18.61 -19.40 9.23
CA THR A 108 18.94 -20.70 8.63
C THR A 108 19.14 -21.77 9.70
N THR A 109 19.03 -23.04 9.32
CA THR A 109 19.62 -24.11 10.14
C THR A 109 21.14 -24.00 10.10
N ALA A 110 21.83 -24.44 11.15
CA ALA A 110 23.29 -24.42 11.18
C ALA A 110 23.92 -25.30 10.07
N SER A 111 23.29 -26.43 9.73
CA SER A 111 23.73 -27.30 8.64
C SER A 111 23.62 -26.63 7.28
N THR A 112 22.50 -25.95 6.99
CA THR A 112 22.33 -25.22 5.73
C THR A 112 23.20 -23.97 5.69
N GLY A 113 23.42 -23.34 6.85
CA GLY A 113 24.32 -22.20 7.02
C GLY A 113 25.74 -22.49 6.54
N GLN A 114 26.28 -23.67 6.87
CA GLN A 114 27.62 -24.08 6.42
C GLN A 114 27.78 -24.10 4.89
N THR A 115 26.68 -24.33 4.16
CA THR A 115 26.66 -24.34 2.70
C THR A 115 26.44 -22.95 2.11
N ILE A 116 25.46 -22.19 2.63
CA ILE A 116 25.07 -20.92 2.01
C ILE A 116 25.99 -19.76 2.38
N VAL A 117 26.47 -19.68 3.63
CA VAL A 117 27.23 -18.52 4.12
C VAL A 117 28.48 -18.20 3.29
N PRO A 118 29.29 -19.19 2.85
CA PRO A 118 30.41 -18.93 1.96
C PRO A 118 30.01 -18.25 0.64
N LEU A 119 28.79 -18.49 0.13
CA LEU A 119 28.29 -17.96 -1.13
C LEU A 119 27.75 -16.52 -1.00
N ILE A 120 27.26 -16.14 0.18
CA ILE A 120 26.51 -14.88 0.38
C ILE A 120 27.18 -13.88 1.32
N HIS A 121 28.32 -14.23 1.93
CA HIS A 121 28.95 -13.38 2.95
C HIS A 121 29.32 -11.98 2.42
N ASP A 122 29.65 -11.86 1.13
CA ASP A 122 30.02 -10.59 0.50
C ASP A 122 28.82 -9.71 0.11
N ILE A 123 27.58 -10.21 0.18
CA ILE A 123 26.39 -9.44 -0.19
C ILE A 123 26.23 -8.26 0.78
N THR A 124 26.34 -7.03 0.28
CA THR A 124 26.36 -5.80 1.09
C THR A 124 25.08 -5.58 1.90
N GLN A 125 23.94 -6.00 1.34
CA GLN A 125 22.62 -5.89 1.92
C GLN A 125 22.40 -6.86 3.09
N LEU A 126 23.12 -8.00 3.11
CA LEU A 126 23.03 -9.00 4.18
C LEU A 126 23.73 -8.48 5.44
N ASP A 127 22.96 -8.13 6.46
CA ASP A 127 23.48 -7.57 7.72
C ASP A 127 23.85 -8.69 8.69
N LYS A 128 22.89 -9.56 9.07
CA LYS A 128 23.13 -10.61 10.07
C LYS A 128 22.44 -11.93 9.71
N ILE A 129 23.11 -13.01 10.11
CA ILE A 129 22.66 -14.38 9.94
C ILE A 129 22.43 -14.99 11.32
N PHE A 130 21.24 -15.52 11.53
CA PHE A 130 20.81 -16.22 12.74
C PHE A 130 20.68 -17.71 12.43
N ALA A 131 21.58 -18.51 12.97
CA ALA A 131 21.56 -19.95 12.78
C ALA A 131 20.86 -20.64 13.96
N PHE A 132 20.09 -21.71 13.73
CA PHE A 132 19.62 -22.58 14.81
C PHE A 132 20.02 -24.04 14.64
N CYS A 133 20.21 -24.73 15.76
CA CYS A 133 20.56 -26.13 15.81
C CYS A 133 20.06 -26.76 17.12
N SER A 134 19.63 -28.03 17.07
CA SER A 134 19.21 -28.80 18.25
C SER A 134 20.39 -29.19 19.15
N SER A 135 21.64 -29.12 18.67
CA SER A 135 22.86 -29.29 19.48
C SER A 135 23.84 -28.13 19.26
N THR A 136 24.03 -27.26 20.24
CA THR A 136 24.73 -25.98 20.03
C THR A 136 26.26 -26.09 20.00
N ASP A 137 26.86 -27.20 20.44
CA ASP A 137 28.32 -27.30 20.59
C ASP A 137 29.09 -27.63 19.29
N SER A 138 28.48 -28.31 18.33
CA SER A 138 29.16 -28.77 17.10
C SER A 138 29.44 -27.67 16.07
N HIS A 139 28.70 -26.55 16.12
CA HIS A 139 28.76 -25.50 15.09
C HIS A 139 29.36 -24.17 15.58
N LYS A 140 29.71 -24.04 16.88
CA LYS A 140 30.27 -22.80 17.46
C LYS A 140 31.56 -22.32 16.79
N ALA A 141 32.39 -23.24 16.31
CA ALA A 141 33.61 -22.90 15.60
C ALA A 141 33.30 -22.23 14.26
N TRP A 142 32.35 -22.77 13.50
CA TRP A 142 31.89 -22.20 12.23
C TRP A 142 31.23 -20.82 12.41
N ALA A 143 30.40 -20.64 13.43
CA ALA A 143 29.77 -19.33 13.68
C ALA A 143 30.79 -18.21 13.98
N LYS A 144 31.95 -18.56 14.55
CA LYS A 144 33.04 -17.59 14.81
C LYS A 144 33.88 -17.26 13.57
N GLU A 145 33.81 -18.08 12.53
CA GLU A 145 34.58 -17.90 11.29
C GLU A 145 33.99 -16.77 10.42
N TRP A 146 32.69 -16.54 10.52
CA TRP A 146 31.95 -15.62 9.64
C TRP A 146 31.41 -14.41 10.41
N SER A 147 31.88 -13.21 10.08
CA SER A 147 31.55 -11.96 10.80
C SER A 147 30.06 -11.60 10.82
N LYS A 148 29.30 -12.00 9.78
CA LYS A 148 27.85 -11.77 9.69
C LYS A 148 27.02 -12.82 10.43
N VAL A 149 27.61 -13.94 10.86
CA VAL A 149 26.91 -14.95 11.67
C VAL A 149 26.90 -14.48 13.11
N ARG A 150 25.72 -14.15 13.62
CA ARG A 150 25.60 -13.53 14.95
C ARG A 150 25.83 -14.54 16.08
N ASP A 151 25.11 -15.66 16.04
CA ASP A 151 25.23 -16.77 16.99
C ASP A 151 24.44 -18.00 16.50
N ILE A 152 24.57 -19.10 17.24
CA ILE A 152 23.78 -20.32 17.08
C ILE A 152 22.78 -20.43 18.23
N TYR A 153 21.51 -20.52 17.86
CA TYR A 153 20.39 -20.58 18.79
C TYR A 153 19.85 -22.00 18.91
N ASP A 154 19.32 -22.30 20.08
CA ASP A 154 18.69 -23.58 20.42
C ASP A 154 17.24 -23.69 19.92
N SER A 155 16.61 -22.56 19.61
CA SER A 155 15.22 -22.49 19.17
C SER A 155 14.91 -21.26 18.33
N ILE A 156 13.84 -21.36 17.54
CA ILE A 156 13.26 -20.23 16.81
C ILE A 156 12.83 -19.11 17.78
N GLN A 157 12.36 -19.45 18.99
CA GLN A 157 11.98 -18.46 20.00
C GLN A 157 13.18 -17.61 20.47
N SER A 158 14.36 -18.24 20.62
CA SER A 158 15.61 -17.56 20.95
C SER A 158 16.06 -16.62 19.83
N ILE A 159 15.95 -17.08 18.57
CA ILE A 159 16.17 -16.23 17.39
C ILE A 159 15.22 -15.04 17.42
N CYS A 160 13.92 -15.27 17.56
CA CYS A 160 12.91 -14.22 17.62
C CYS A 160 13.21 -13.19 18.71
N THR A 161 13.70 -13.61 19.88
CA THR A 161 14.08 -12.71 20.96
C THR A 161 15.27 -11.83 20.59
N GLN A 162 16.29 -12.40 19.95
CA GLN A 162 17.48 -11.66 19.53
C GLN A 162 17.21 -10.77 18.32
N LEU A 163 16.50 -11.29 17.32
CA LEU A 163 16.01 -10.54 16.19
C LEU A 163 15.20 -9.35 16.69
N THR A 164 14.26 -9.56 17.63
CA THR A 164 13.52 -8.46 18.28
C THR A 164 14.44 -7.45 18.97
N LYS A 165 15.55 -7.85 19.59
CA LYS A 165 16.51 -6.88 20.19
C LYS A 165 17.24 -6.07 19.11
N VAL A 166 17.62 -6.71 18.01
CA VAL A 166 18.29 -6.06 16.87
C VAL A 166 17.36 -5.14 16.10
N THR A 167 16.12 -5.55 15.93
CA THR A 167 15.09 -4.72 15.29
C THR A 167 14.59 -3.65 16.27
N LYS A 168 14.61 -3.89 17.58
CA LYS A 168 14.28 -2.86 18.59
C LYS A 168 15.28 -1.72 18.65
N SER A 169 16.56 -1.95 18.37
CA SER A 169 17.51 -0.85 18.13
C SER A 169 17.21 -0.06 16.85
N CYS A 170 16.36 -0.58 15.95
CA CYS A 170 15.77 0.15 14.82
C CYS A 170 14.33 0.67 15.12
N ASP A 171 13.78 0.40 16.31
CA ASP A 171 12.40 0.73 16.68
C ASP A 171 12.28 1.92 17.66
N HIS A 172 13.39 2.49 18.16
CA HIS A 172 13.27 3.66 19.03
C HIS A 172 12.98 4.92 18.20
N ASP A 173 11.75 5.42 18.35
CA ASP A 173 11.31 6.80 18.09
C ASP A 173 11.45 7.36 16.66
N ALA A 174 11.76 6.54 15.66
CA ALA A 174 11.71 6.97 14.26
C ALA A 174 10.25 7.24 13.84
N ILE A 175 9.85 8.51 13.90
CA ILE A 175 8.54 8.97 13.41
C ILE A 175 8.56 8.87 11.88
N PRO A 176 7.60 8.18 11.24
CA PRO A 176 7.54 8.12 9.80
C PRO A 176 7.37 9.54 9.23
N MET A 177 8.25 9.90 8.30
CA MET A 177 8.23 11.20 7.63
C MET A 177 8.07 10.99 6.12
N SER A 178 7.40 11.95 5.52
CA SER A 178 7.31 12.08 4.08
C SER A 178 7.99 13.36 3.64
N PHE A 179 8.76 13.27 2.57
CA PHE A 179 9.56 14.36 2.03
C PHE A 179 9.14 14.60 0.59
N ILE A 180 8.92 15.86 0.22
CA ILE A 180 8.59 16.24 -1.15
C ILE A 180 9.53 17.36 -1.60
N PRO A 181 10.42 17.11 -2.58
CA PRO A 181 11.32 18.12 -3.12
C PRO A 181 10.59 19.31 -3.76
N LYS A 182 11.19 20.50 -3.64
CA LYS A 182 10.64 21.74 -4.24
C LYS A 182 10.36 21.61 -5.74
N ARG A 183 11.19 20.85 -6.46
CA ARG A 183 11.06 20.62 -7.90
C ARG A 183 9.80 19.83 -8.22
N GLU A 184 9.62 18.66 -7.60
CA GLU A 184 8.44 17.80 -7.81
C GLU A 184 7.16 18.55 -7.49
N ILE A 185 7.16 19.35 -6.42
CA ILE A 185 6.03 20.19 -6.07
C ILE A 185 5.72 21.23 -7.16
N SER A 186 6.75 21.86 -7.73
CA SER A 186 6.58 22.85 -8.79
C SER A 186 6.08 22.22 -10.09
N GLU A 187 6.55 21.02 -10.40
CA GLU A 187 6.12 20.22 -11.54
C GLU A 187 4.67 19.71 -11.36
N ALA A 188 4.31 19.24 -10.17
CA ALA A 188 2.96 18.85 -9.79
C ALA A 188 1.96 20.02 -9.87
N ALA A 189 2.37 21.23 -9.50
CA ALA A 189 1.56 22.43 -9.65
C ALA A 189 1.34 22.83 -11.13
N SER A 190 2.13 22.30 -12.05
CA SER A 190 2.06 22.61 -13.49
C SER A 190 1.41 21.52 -14.35
N ASN A 191 1.40 20.25 -13.89
CA ASN A 191 0.82 19.12 -14.61
C ASN A 191 0.40 18.00 -13.63
N GLU A 192 -0.84 17.52 -13.75
CA GLU A 192 -1.43 16.48 -12.88
C GLU A 192 -0.70 15.13 -12.93
N GLN A 193 0.02 14.82 -14.02
CA GLN A 193 0.71 13.52 -14.19
C GLN A 193 1.98 13.36 -13.34
N ASN A 194 2.61 14.45 -12.90
CA ASN A 194 3.82 14.39 -12.08
C ASN A 194 3.52 13.97 -10.63
N LEU A 195 2.25 14.00 -10.23
CA LEU A 195 1.79 13.62 -8.89
C LEU A 195 1.90 12.10 -8.63
N ASP A 196 1.92 11.26 -9.67
CA ASP A 196 2.14 9.81 -9.56
C ASP A 196 3.54 9.44 -9.04
N GLN A 197 4.48 10.40 -9.06
CA GLN A 197 5.85 10.21 -8.58
C GLN A 197 5.97 10.39 -7.07
N LEU A 198 4.92 10.88 -6.41
CA LEU A 198 4.95 11.12 -4.97
C LEU A 198 5.06 9.82 -4.18
N PRO A 199 5.74 9.86 -3.01
CA PRO A 199 5.80 8.71 -2.12
C PRO A 199 4.39 8.24 -1.74
N PRO A 200 4.02 6.98 -2.05
CA PRO A 200 2.67 6.50 -1.79
C PRO A 200 2.30 6.52 -0.30
N SER A 201 3.29 6.38 0.59
CA SER A 201 3.09 6.41 2.04
C SER A 201 2.49 7.72 2.52
N TYR A 202 2.92 8.87 1.97
CA TYR A 202 2.33 10.18 2.29
C TYR A 202 0.85 10.22 1.92
N MET A 203 0.53 9.82 0.69
CA MET A 203 -0.81 9.88 0.14
C MET A 203 -1.77 8.98 0.92
N TYR A 204 -1.40 7.72 1.13
CA TYR A 204 -2.29 6.74 1.75
C TYR A 204 -2.54 7.01 3.23
N SER A 205 -1.54 7.45 3.98
CA SER A 205 -1.72 7.77 5.40
C SER A 205 -2.55 9.06 5.60
N MET A 206 -2.41 10.04 4.69
CA MET A 206 -3.28 11.22 4.66
C MET A 206 -4.73 10.85 4.32
N ILE A 207 -4.96 10.05 3.28
CA ILE A 207 -6.30 9.56 2.93
C ILE A 207 -6.89 8.75 4.09
N PHE A 208 -6.08 7.88 4.72
CA PHE A 208 -6.50 7.10 5.87
C PHE A 208 -6.99 7.99 7.01
N LYS A 209 -6.20 9.02 7.38
CA LYS A 209 -6.60 10.02 8.40
C LYS A 209 -7.95 10.65 8.03
N ASP A 210 -8.09 11.13 6.80
CA ASP A 210 -9.32 11.79 6.35
C ASP A 210 -10.53 10.84 6.47
N ILE A 211 -10.40 9.59 6.03
CA ILE A 211 -11.46 8.59 6.15
C ILE A 211 -11.81 8.31 7.61
N VAL A 212 -10.81 8.13 8.48
CA VAL A 212 -11.05 7.86 9.91
C VAL A 212 -11.78 9.02 10.59
N LEU A 213 -11.56 10.26 10.15
CA LEU A 213 -12.28 11.42 10.67
C LEU A 213 -13.74 11.50 10.18
N GLU A 214 -14.07 10.89 9.04
CA GLU A 214 -15.45 10.78 8.52
C GLU A 214 -16.26 9.68 9.23
N ILE A 215 -15.60 8.63 9.71
CA ILE A 215 -16.26 7.47 10.32
C ILE A 215 -16.70 7.83 11.75
N ASP A 216 -17.99 7.71 12.01
CA ASP A 216 -18.55 7.75 13.36
C ASP A 216 -18.82 6.31 13.81
N ASP A 217 -17.86 5.71 14.52
CA ASP A 217 -17.95 4.33 15.03
C ASP A 217 -18.23 4.31 16.54
N ASP A 218 -18.72 3.18 17.02
CA ASP A 218 -18.88 2.91 18.45
C ASP A 218 -17.50 2.64 19.08
N ASP A 219 -16.96 3.63 19.78
CA ASP A 219 -15.68 3.54 20.49
C ASP A 219 -15.64 2.31 21.43
N ALA A 220 -16.74 1.94 22.08
CA ALA A 220 -16.77 0.80 23.00
C ALA A 220 -16.61 -0.54 22.25
N LYS A 221 -17.26 -0.67 21.08
CA LYS A 221 -17.05 -1.82 20.19
C LYS A 221 -15.61 -1.86 19.67
N SER A 222 -15.09 -0.71 19.26
CA SER A 222 -13.74 -0.57 18.72
C SER A 222 -12.65 -0.95 19.72
N ILE A 223 -12.78 -0.52 20.98
CA ILE A 223 -11.86 -0.88 22.07
C ILE A 223 -11.88 -2.38 22.32
N ASN A 224 -13.06 -3.01 22.33
CA ASN A 224 -13.16 -4.45 22.52
C ASN A 224 -12.47 -5.23 21.38
N THR A 225 -12.64 -4.79 20.12
CA THR A 225 -11.94 -5.33 18.97
C THR A 225 -10.42 -5.19 19.12
N LEU A 226 -9.93 -4.02 19.54
CA LEU A 226 -8.51 -3.77 19.79
C LEU A 226 -7.96 -4.66 20.92
N VAL A 227 -8.72 -4.83 22.00
CA VAL A 227 -8.35 -5.68 23.15
C VAL A 227 -8.22 -7.14 22.74
N ILE A 228 -9.17 -7.67 21.96
CA ILE A 228 -9.11 -9.03 21.41
C ILE A 228 -7.84 -9.21 20.56
N TYR A 229 -7.59 -8.27 19.66
CA TYR A 229 -6.39 -8.27 18.82
C TYR A 229 -5.10 -8.24 19.66
N CYS A 230 -5.03 -7.36 20.67
CA CYS A 230 -3.88 -7.26 21.56
C CYS A 230 -3.60 -8.57 22.32
N ARG A 231 -4.65 -9.29 22.75
CA ARG A 231 -4.51 -10.61 23.39
C ARG A 231 -4.00 -11.66 22.40
N GLN A 232 -4.53 -11.69 21.17
CA GLN A 232 -4.04 -12.58 20.10
C GLN A 232 -2.56 -12.33 19.78
N LYS A 233 -2.14 -11.06 19.76
CA LYS A 233 -0.73 -10.66 19.57
C LYS A 233 0.12 -10.72 20.84
N LYS A 234 -0.39 -11.33 21.91
CA LYS A 234 0.32 -11.56 23.19
C LYS A 234 0.94 -10.28 23.78
N LYS A 235 0.23 -9.15 23.70
CA LYS A 235 0.64 -7.91 24.40
C LYS A 235 0.55 -8.10 25.92
N PRO A 236 1.21 -7.27 26.74
CA PRO A 236 1.21 -7.45 28.20
C PRO A 236 -0.21 -7.40 28.79
N GLU A 237 -0.66 -8.51 29.40
CA GLU A 237 -2.05 -8.67 29.89
C GLU A 237 -2.45 -7.59 30.91
N THR A 238 -1.51 -7.15 31.76
CA THR A 238 -1.72 -6.07 32.72
C THR A 238 -2.08 -4.75 32.03
N GLN A 239 -1.41 -4.43 30.92
CA GLN A 239 -1.67 -3.23 30.12
C GLN A 239 -2.97 -3.35 29.32
N ILE A 240 -3.30 -4.55 28.83
CA ILE A 240 -4.57 -4.82 28.13
C ILE A 240 -5.75 -4.63 29.09
N ASN A 241 -5.67 -5.20 30.29
CA ASN A 241 -6.75 -5.09 31.29
C ASN A 241 -6.94 -3.65 31.76
N LEU A 242 -5.85 -2.89 31.88
CA LEU A 242 -5.91 -1.45 32.16
C LEU A 242 -6.62 -0.70 31.03
N LEU A 243 -6.22 -0.93 29.78
CA LEU A 243 -6.87 -0.32 28.60
C LEU A 243 -8.36 -0.63 28.58
N GLN A 244 -8.75 -1.89 28.72
CA GLN A 244 -10.15 -2.32 28.68
C GLN A 244 -11.01 -1.69 29.78
N SER A 245 -10.46 -1.52 30.99
CA SER A 245 -11.23 -1.04 32.16
C SER A 245 -11.27 0.48 32.30
N THR A 246 -10.25 1.19 31.79
CA THR A 246 -10.06 2.63 32.08
C THR A 246 -10.02 3.53 30.86
N TYR A 247 -10.11 2.99 29.63
CA TYR A 247 -9.97 3.83 28.42
C TYR A 247 -10.88 5.06 28.44
N HIS A 248 -12.17 4.89 28.69
CA HIS A 248 -13.16 5.97 28.73
C HIS A 248 -13.05 6.91 29.94
N GLN A 249 -12.23 6.57 30.94
CA GLN A 249 -12.03 7.39 32.14
C GLN A 249 -10.91 8.41 31.98
N GLU A 250 -10.04 8.23 30.98
CA GLU A 250 -8.91 9.12 30.69
C GLU A 250 -9.05 9.70 29.28
N SER A 251 -8.49 10.89 29.07
CA SER A 251 -8.54 11.53 27.74
C SER A 251 -7.61 10.83 26.74
N PRO A 252 -7.93 10.85 25.42
CA PRO A 252 -7.06 10.32 24.37
C PRO A 252 -5.60 10.82 24.43
N VAL A 253 -5.38 12.11 24.69
CA VAL A 253 -4.04 12.71 24.87
C VAL A 253 -3.28 12.08 26.03
N ARG A 254 -3.97 11.78 27.13
CA ARG A 254 -3.37 11.11 28.30
C ARG A 254 -2.97 9.67 27.98
N TRP A 255 -3.77 8.96 27.18
CA TRP A 255 -3.44 7.64 26.67
C TRP A 255 -2.27 7.67 25.69
N TYR A 256 -2.20 8.68 24.83
CA TYR A 256 -1.13 8.86 23.86
C TYR A 256 0.23 9.08 24.53
N SER A 257 0.25 9.88 25.60
CA SER A 257 1.45 10.24 26.37
C SER A 257 1.84 9.22 27.45
N LYS A 258 1.00 8.19 27.70
CA LYS A 258 1.28 7.15 28.69
C LYS A 258 2.34 6.19 28.15
N SER A 259 3.33 5.85 28.97
CA SER A 259 4.32 4.81 28.65
C SER A 259 3.68 3.41 28.63
N MET A 260 3.03 3.07 27.52
CA MET A 260 2.32 1.82 27.26
C MET A 260 2.54 1.34 25.83
N PHE A 261 2.12 0.11 25.53
CA PHE A 261 2.29 -0.45 24.18
C PHE A 261 1.52 0.33 23.09
N LEU A 262 0.49 1.12 23.43
CA LEU A 262 -0.41 1.77 22.46
C LEU A 262 0.32 2.75 21.54
N HIS A 263 1.12 3.66 22.12
CA HIS A 263 1.94 4.61 21.37
C HIS A 263 2.91 3.89 20.42
N SER A 264 3.67 2.92 20.94
CA SER A 264 4.61 2.13 20.13
C SER A 264 3.92 1.34 19.00
N MET A 265 2.70 0.88 19.24
CA MET A 265 1.91 0.12 18.28
C MET A 265 1.39 1.04 17.15
N LEU A 266 0.90 2.23 17.49
CA LEU A 266 0.50 3.25 16.52
C LEU A 266 1.67 3.68 15.64
N ASN A 267 2.80 4.06 16.26
CA ASN A 267 3.99 4.52 15.52
C ASN A 267 4.49 3.45 14.55
N ARG A 268 4.55 2.19 15.00
CA ARG A 268 4.95 1.07 14.14
C ARG A 268 3.95 0.86 13.01
N ALA A 269 2.65 0.90 13.30
CA ALA A 269 1.62 0.69 12.29
C ALA A 269 1.69 1.74 11.17
N LEU A 270 1.81 3.01 11.55
CA LEU A 270 1.94 4.11 10.58
C LEU A 270 3.25 4.03 9.77
N ARG A 271 4.34 3.62 10.41
CA ARG A 271 5.64 3.44 9.73
C ARG A 271 5.63 2.30 8.72
N MET A 272 4.95 1.20 9.05
CA MET A 272 4.85 0.02 8.19
C MET A 272 3.64 0.06 7.24
N LEU A 273 2.81 1.10 7.31
CA LEU A 273 1.47 1.13 6.68
C LEU A 273 0.67 -0.15 6.99
N ASP A 274 0.74 -0.63 8.23
CA ASP A 274 0.00 -1.80 8.69
C ASP A 274 -1.49 -1.43 8.84
N MET A 275 -2.22 -1.54 7.72
CA MET A 275 -3.63 -1.18 7.65
C MET A 275 -4.47 -1.93 8.68
N GLU A 276 -4.13 -3.18 8.99
CA GLU A 276 -4.86 -3.98 9.99
C GLU A 276 -4.88 -3.30 11.35
N VAL A 277 -3.69 -2.85 11.78
CA VAL A 277 -3.48 -2.19 13.06
C VAL A 277 -3.98 -0.76 13.01
N MET A 278 -3.73 -0.05 11.91
CA MET A 278 -4.20 1.32 11.72
C MET A 278 -5.73 1.40 11.86
N ILE A 279 -6.48 0.51 11.21
CA ILE A 279 -7.96 0.48 11.30
C ILE A 279 -8.41 0.18 12.73
N LYS A 280 -7.79 -0.81 13.38
CA LYS A 280 -8.11 -1.14 14.79
C LYS A 280 -7.79 0.02 15.75
N LEU A 281 -6.86 0.91 15.37
CA LEU A 281 -6.53 2.14 16.08
C LEU A 281 -7.26 3.37 15.54
N GLY A 282 -8.10 3.23 14.51
CA GLY A 282 -8.77 4.34 13.84
C GLY A 282 -9.61 5.16 14.81
N PHE A 283 -10.38 4.49 15.67
CA PHE A 283 -11.14 5.17 16.72
C PHE A 283 -10.24 6.04 17.63
N PHE A 284 -9.10 5.52 18.07
CA PHE A 284 -8.16 6.24 18.93
C PHE A 284 -7.54 7.44 18.20
N ILE A 285 -7.14 7.25 16.93
CA ILE A 285 -6.62 8.33 16.07
C ILE A 285 -7.68 9.43 15.93
N ARG A 286 -8.93 9.07 15.64
CA ARG A 286 -10.06 9.99 15.56
C ARG A 286 -10.27 10.74 16.87
N SER A 287 -10.40 10.04 18.00
CA SER A 287 -10.61 10.68 19.31
C SER A 287 -9.48 11.65 19.66
N LEU A 288 -8.23 11.30 19.33
CA LEU A 288 -7.07 12.17 19.57
C LEU A 288 -7.11 13.43 18.70
N HIS A 289 -7.43 13.30 17.40
CA HIS A 289 -7.64 14.46 16.53
C HIS A 289 -8.78 15.37 17.01
N LEU A 290 -9.91 14.78 17.42
CA LEU A 290 -11.06 15.54 17.93
C LEU A 290 -10.71 16.27 19.23
N GLN A 291 -9.98 15.63 20.14
CA GLN A 291 -9.52 16.27 21.37
C GLN A 291 -8.54 17.42 21.08
N LEU A 292 -7.56 17.22 20.20
CA LEU A 292 -6.64 18.30 19.82
C LEU A 292 -7.38 19.47 19.17
N LYS A 293 -8.41 19.18 18.37
CA LYS A 293 -9.29 20.21 17.80
C LYS A 293 -9.99 21.03 18.88
N GLN A 294 -10.57 20.37 19.87
CA GLN A 294 -11.20 21.03 21.00
C GLN A 294 -10.20 21.90 21.77
N LEU A 295 -9.06 21.32 22.18
CA LEU A 295 -8.04 22.02 22.96
C LEU A 295 -7.50 23.25 22.22
N HIS A 296 -7.23 23.14 20.93
CA HIS A 296 -6.77 24.26 20.13
C HIS A 296 -7.78 25.41 20.09
N GLN A 297 -9.08 25.10 19.98
CA GLN A 297 -10.14 26.11 19.99
C GLN A 297 -10.21 26.84 21.34
N GLU A 298 -10.14 26.08 22.44
CA GLU A 298 -10.11 26.61 23.80
C GLU A 298 -8.85 27.48 24.05
N GLN A 299 -7.72 27.10 23.44
CA GLN A 299 -6.43 27.76 23.61
C GLN A 299 -6.15 28.85 22.55
N SER A 300 -7.08 29.13 21.63
CA SER A 300 -6.87 30.05 20.51
C SER A 300 -6.39 31.44 20.92
N ALA A 301 -6.86 31.95 22.08
CA ALA A 301 -6.42 33.22 22.65
C ALA A 301 -4.93 33.22 23.08
N ASN A 302 -4.33 32.07 23.35
CA ASN A 302 -2.94 31.93 23.75
C ASN A 302 -1.97 31.97 22.56
N PHE A 303 -2.48 31.83 21.32
CA PHE A 303 -1.68 31.73 20.10
C PHE A 303 -1.75 33.02 19.27
N GLN A 304 -1.58 34.19 19.89
CA GLN A 304 -1.62 35.48 19.17
C GLN A 304 -0.28 35.91 18.56
N GLN A 305 0.83 35.34 19.04
CA GLN A 305 2.18 35.69 18.58
C GLN A 305 2.87 34.44 18.06
N ALA A 306 3.81 34.64 17.13
CA ALA A 306 4.65 33.57 16.65
C ALA A 306 5.55 33.03 17.78
N PHE A 307 5.78 31.73 17.78
CA PHE A 307 6.63 31.05 18.77
C PHE A 307 7.32 29.84 18.17
N THR A 308 8.35 29.35 18.86
CA THR A 308 9.19 28.23 18.40
C THR A 308 9.03 27.03 19.31
N VAL A 309 9.02 25.85 18.70
CA VAL A 309 9.09 24.56 19.39
C VAL A 309 10.19 23.70 18.79
N TYR A 310 10.66 22.74 19.57
CA TYR A 310 11.83 21.94 19.26
C TYR A 310 11.49 20.45 19.30
N ARG A 311 12.14 19.69 18.41
CA ARG A 311 12.09 18.23 18.38
C ARG A 311 13.45 17.67 17.98
N GLY A 312 14.06 16.89 18.87
CA GLY A 312 15.22 16.07 18.53
C GLY A 312 14.79 14.73 17.96
N GLN A 313 15.44 14.28 16.88
CA GLN A 313 15.06 13.08 16.14
C GLN A 313 16.30 12.37 15.58
N GLU A 314 16.31 11.04 15.65
CA GLU A 314 17.25 10.20 14.92
C GLU A 314 16.74 9.96 13.49
N LEU A 315 17.61 10.15 12.49
CA LEU A 315 17.34 9.83 11.08
C LEU A 315 18.33 8.82 10.51
N SER A 316 17.83 7.93 9.65
CA SER A 316 18.69 7.15 8.76
C SER A 316 19.42 8.06 7.78
N GLN A 317 20.56 7.61 7.24
CA GLN A 317 21.27 8.34 6.19
C GLN A 317 20.35 8.63 4.99
N GLN A 318 19.50 7.67 4.62
CA GLN A 318 18.55 7.83 3.52
C GLN A 318 17.52 8.92 3.81
N ASP A 319 16.90 8.89 4.99
CA ASP A 319 15.91 9.90 5.38
C ASP A 319 16.53 11.29 5.49
N PHE A 320 17.78 11.36 5.97
CA PHE A 320 18.52 12.62 6.01
C PHE A 320 18.85 13.16 4.62
N GLN A 321 19.23 12.31 3.67
CA GLN A 321 19.41 12.70 2.27
C GLN A 321 18.09 13.18 1.65
N ASN A 322 16.98 12.48 1.91
CA ASN A 322 15.65 12.89 1.46
C ASN A 322 15.24 14.25 2.05
N LEU A 323 15.54 14.48 3.33
CA LEU A 323 15.35 15.76 3.99
C LEU A 323 16.18 16.87 3.33
N CYS A 324 17.47 16.62 3.06
CA CYS A 324 18.35 17.57 2.38
C CYS A 324 17.84 17.93 0.98
N ASN A 325 17.42 16.93 0.21
CA ASN A 325 16.83 17.10 -1.12
C ASN A 325 15.50 17.87 -1.10
N SER A 326 14.86 17.93 0.07
CA SER A 326 13.58 18.61 0.26
C SER A 326 13.72 20.03 0.77
N LYS A 327 14.93 20.61 0.82
CA LYS A 327 15.14 22.02 1.13
C LYS A 327 14.28 22.92 0.22
N GLY A 328 13.46 23.78 0.84
CA GLY A 328 12.46 24.62 0.15
C GLY A 328 11.20 23.88 -0.32
N GLY A 329 11.15 22.56 -0.17
CA GLY A 329 10.00 21.69 -0.40
C GLY A 329 9.23 21.43 0.90
N LEU A 330 8.46 20.34 0.92
CA LEU A 330 7.56 20.00 2.03
C LEU A 330 8.04 18.79 2.81
N LEU A 331 7.76 18.80 4.10
CA LEU A 331 7.94 17.69 5.02
C LEU A 331 6.64 17.47 5.78
N SER A 332 6.24 16.22 5.94
CA SER A 332 5.14 15.87 6.84
C SER A 332 5.54 14.73 7.75
N PHE A 333 5.13 14.85 9.02
CA PHE A 333 5.18 13.72 9.93
C PHE A 333 3.88 12.93 9.75
N ASN A 334 4.01 11.66 9.39
CA ASN A 334 2.87 10.77 9.14
C ASN A 334 2.21 10.28 10.44
N ASN A 335 2.51 10.92 11.58
CA ASN A 335 2.04 10.60 12.91
C ASN A 335 1.80 11.89 13.71
N PHE A 336 1.20 11.78 14.88
CA PHE A 336 1.16 12.89 15.84
C PHE A 336 2.60 13.23 16.25
N LEU A 337 2.92 14.51 16.22
CA LEU A 337 4.27 14.99 16.50
C LEU A 337 4.27 15.71 17.84
N SER A 338 4.89 15.08 18.84
CA SER A 338 5.18 15.72 20.13
C SER A 338 6.40 16.63 19.98
N THR A 339 6.32 17.83 20.55
CA THR A 339 7.37 18.86 20.52
C THR A 339 7.41 19.58 21.86
N SER A 340 8.52 20.24 22.15
CA SER A 340 8.69 21.00 23.40
C SER A 340 8.99 22.47 23.12
N LYS A 341 8.47 23.37 23.96
CA LYS A 341 8.93 24.78 23.99
C LYS A 341 10.36 24.92 24.54
N LYS A 342 10.87 23.90 25.22
CA LYS A 342 12.20 23.89 25.82
C LYS A 342 13.20 23.20 24.89
N GLU A 343 14.15 23.95 24.36
CA GLU A 343 15.22 23.45 23.50
C GLU A 343 16.06 22.36 24.17
N GLU A 344 16.36 22.54 25.47
CA GLU A 344 17.12 21.58 26.29
C GLU A 344 16.49 20.18 26.29
N VAL A 345 15.15 20.10 26.28
CA VAL A 345 14.42 18.82 26.24
C VAL A 345 14.64 18.12 24.91
N ALA A 346 14.54 18.86 23.79
CA ALA A 346 14.81 18.30 22.47
C ALA A 346 16.28 17.88 22.29
N THR A 347 17.19 18.60 22.95
CA THR A 347 18.64 18.35 22.96
C THR A 347 19.03 17.08 23.69
N LEU A 348 18.14 16.48 24.48
CA LEU A 348 18.39 15.13 25.02
C LEU A 348 18.23 14.05 23.94
N PHE A 349 17.33 14.24 22.97
CA PHE A 349 16.98 13.18 22.01
C PHE A 349 17.92 13.11 20.80
N ALA A 350 18.33 14.24 20.23
CA ALA A 350 19.14 14.25 19.00
C ALA A 350 20.61 13.79 19.18
N PRO A 351 21.34 14.18 20.25
CA PRO A 351 22.67 13.69 20.54
C PRO A 351 22.69 12.25 21.09
N GLU A 352 21.74 11.86 21.94
CA GLU A 352 21.64 10.47 22.43
C GLU A 352 21.49 9.47 21.28
N ALA A 353 20.82 9.85 20.19
CA ALA A 353 20.72 9.04 18.98
C ALA A 353 22.10 8.64 18.42
N LEU A 354 23.09 9.55 18.49
CA LEU A 354 24.43 9.32 17.97
C LEU A 354 25.22 8.27 18.77
N GLU A 355 24.88 8.13 20.06
CA GLU A 355 25.46 7.11 20.95
C GLU A 355 24.82 5.74 20.75
N ARG A 356 23.52 5.69 20.42
CA ARG A 356 22.77 4.45 20.23
C ARG A 356 23.06 3.78 18.90
N ASN A 357 23.32 4.55 17.84
CA ASN A 357 23.51 4.02 16.50
C ASN A 357 24.57 4.83 15.72
N PRO A 358 25.71 4.22 15.32
CA PRO A 358 26.76 4.91 14.58
C PRO A 358 26.38 5.24 13.13
N ASP A 359 25.34 4.61 12.58
CA ASP A 359 24.96 4.75 11.17
C ASP A 359 23.93 5.87 10.93
N THR A 360 23.44 6.54 11.98
CA THR A 360 22.39 7.56 11.87
C THR A 360 22.92 8.97 12.07
N VAL A 361 22.07 9.96 11.83
CA VAL A 361 22.35 11.37 12.14
C VAL A 361 21.31 11.88 13.14
N GLY A 362 21.78 12.75 14.03
CA GLY A 362 20.92 13.48 14.95
C GLY A 362 20.41 14.74 14.26
N VAL A 363 19.10 14.96 14.29
CA VAL A 363 18.48 16.17 13.77
C VAL A 363 17.72 16.89 14.86
N MET A 364 18.00 18.18 15.00
CA MET A 364 17.24 19.12 15.79
C MET A 364 16.30 19.90 14.87
N PHE A 365 15.02 19.59 14.92
CA PHE A 365 14.00 20.37 14.23
C PHE A 365 13.64 21.60 15.07
N ILE A 366 13.80 22.77 14.46
CA ILE A 366 13.44 24.07 15.01
C ILE A 366 12.20 24.54 14.25
N ILE A 367 11.04 24.43 14.88
CA ILE A 367 9.74 24.62 14.24
C ILE A 367 9.20 25.99 14.64
N THR A 368 9.13 26.89 13.67
CA THR A 368 8.50 28.20 13.83
C THR A 368 7.02 28.10 13.51
N ILE A 369 6.19 28.50 14.49
CA ILE A 369 4.74 28.53 14.37
C ILE A 369 4.31 30.00 14.35
N ASP A 370 3.69 30.40 13.25
CA ASP A 370 3.07 31.71 13.10
C ASP A 370 1.56 31.53 12.94
N PRO A 371 0.78 31.66 14.04
CA PRO A 371 -0.67 31.46 14.02
C PRO A 371 -1.40 32.35 13.02
N SER A 372 -0.84 33.52 12.67
CA SER A 372 -1.45 34.44 11.70
C SER A 372 -1.42 33.91 10.26
N LYS A 373 -0.56 32.91 9.99
CA LYS A 373 -0.40 32.26 8.68
C LYS A 373 -1.10 30.90 8.60
N ILE A 374 -1.82 30.51 9.65
CA ILE A 374 -2.57 29.26 9.68
C ILE A 374 -4.05 29.60 9.49
N SER A 375 -4.64 29.04 8.44
CA SER A 375 -6.08 29.11 8.18
C SER A 375 -6.88 28.57 9.35
N SER A 376 -8.01 29.22 9.65
CA SER A 376 -8.98 28.73 10.63
C SER A 376 -9.60 27.37 10.28
N SER A 377 -9.40 26.87 9.05
CA SER A 377 -9.88 25.55 8.61
C SER A 377 -9.04 24.37 9.11
N ILE A 378 -7.81 24.61 9.56
CA ILE A 378 -6.90 23.56 10.02
C ILE A 378 -6.70 23.70 11.53
N THR A 379 -6.72 22.57 12.24
CA THR A 379 -6.27 22.50 13.62
C THR A 379 -4.95 21.74 13.70
N PRO A 380 -3.81 22.44 13.62
CA PRO A 380 -2.54 21.75 13.47
C PRO A 380 -1.98 21.21 14.80
N PHE A 381 -2.27 21.83 15.95
CA PHE A 381 -1.66 21.45 17.23
C PHE A 381 -2.46 21.92 18.45
N ALA A 382 -2.15 21.39 19.63
CA ALA A 382 -2.57 21.96 20.91
C ALA A 382 -1.45 21.86 21.95
N MET A 383 -1.46 22.76 22.95
CA MET A 383 -0.70 22.55 24.20
C MET A 383 -1.36 21.40 24.96
N ILE A 384 -0.56 20.43 25.41
CA ILE A 384 -1.07 19.24 26.09
C ILE A 384 -0.48 19.02 27.48
N ASP A 385 0.27 19.96 28.02
CA ASP A 385 0.91 19.92 29.34
C ASP A 385 -0.07 19.54 30.46
N GLU A 386 -1.27 20.14 30.49
CA GLU A 386 -2.29 19.83 31.51
C GLU A 386 -3.05 18.51 31.27
N HIS A 387 -2.93 17.93 30.07
CA HIS A 387 -3.65 16.73 29.64
C HIS A 387 -2.76 15.50 29.50
N SER A 388 -1.44 15.69 29.40
CA SER A 388 -0.42 14.68 29.23
C SER A 388 -0.26 13.84 30.52
N ALA A 389 0.19 12.60 30.36
CA ALA A 389 0.64 11.76 31.46
C ALA A 389 1.96 12.27 32.06
N ILE A 390 2.65 13.19 31.38
CA ILE A 390 3.94 13.79 31.76
C ILE A 390 3.77 15.32 31.91
N PRO A 391 3.20 15.81 33.02
CA PRO A 391 2.77 17.21 33.16
C PRO A 391 3.90 18.24 33.27
N SER A 392 5.16 17.81 33.38
CA SER A 392 6.33 18.71 33.51
C SER A 392 6.86 19.23 32.17
N GLU A 393 6.40 18.66 31.06
CA GLU A 393 6.83 19.07 29.72
C GLU A 393 5.91 20.16 29.19
N GLN A 394 6.49 21.27 28.71
CA GLN A 394 5.74 22.30 27.96
C GLN A 394 5.49 21.78 26.54
N GLU A 395 4.70 20.71 26.48
CA GLU A 395 4.51 19.86 25.33
C GLU A 395 3.44 20.44 24.40
N ILE A 396 3.78 20.50 23.11
CA ILE A 396 2.84 20.78 22.03
C ILE A 396 2.73 19.54 21.17
N LEU A 397 1.50 19.06 21.01
CA LEU A 397 1.19 17.91 20.16
C LEU A 397 0.55 18.39 18.87
N PHE A 398 1.20 18.09 17.75
CA PHE A 398 0.63 18.31 16.42
C PHE A 398 -0.22 17.12 15.97
N THR A 399 -1.25 17.41 15.19
CA THR A 399 -2.09 16.42 14.54
C THR A 399 -1.33 15.69 13.44
N MET A 400 -1.75 14.45 13.14
CA MET A 400 -1.17 13.69 12.02
C MET A 400 -1.28 14.46 10.71
N HIS A 401 -0.25 14.32 9.87
CA HIS A 401 -0.15 15.00 8.58
C HIS A 401 -0.14 16.51 8.67
N THR A 402 0.37 17.07 9.77
CA THR A 402 0.81 18.47 9.75
C THR A 402 1.97 18.58 8.76
N VAL A 403 1.92 19.57 7.88
CA VAL A 403 2.90 19.79 6.83
C VAL A 403 3.74 21.03 7.18
N PHE A 404 5.04 20.93 6.90
CA PHE A 404 6.04 21.95 7.16
C PHE A 404 6.83 22.25 5.90
N ARG A 405 7.15 23.52 5.69
CA ARG A 405 8.14 23.97 4.71
C ARG A 405 9.53 23.76 5.30
N VAL A 406 10.38 23.04 4.57
CA VAL A 406 11.79 22.82 4.97
C VAL A 406 12.60 24.07 4.63
N GLY A 407 13.17 24.71 5.65
CA GLY A 407 14.02 25.88 5.55
C GLY A 407 15.50 25.53 5.45
N GLU A 408 16.33 26.29 6.17
CA GLU A 408 17.76 26.05 6.24
C GLU A 408 18.10 24.78 7.01
N ILE A 409 19.15 24.10 6.55
CA ILE A 409 19.70 22.88 7.15
C ILE A 409 21.18 23.16 7.44
N THR A 410 21.57 23.16 8.70
CA THR A 410 22.90 23.57 9.15
C THR A 410 23.52 22.51 10.05
N GLN A 411 24.77 22.17 9.80
CA GLN A 411 25.53 21.27 10.66
C GLN A 411 25.96 22.02 11.93
N THR A 412 25.83 21.41 13.10
CA THR A 412 26.30 22.06 14.34
C THR A 412 27.82 21.98 14.43
N ALA A 413 28.44 23.03 14.98
CA ALA A 413 29.90 23.10 15.09
C ALA A 413 30.49 22.07 16.08
N GLU A 414 29.67 21.61 17.02
CA GLU A 414 30.11 20.72 18.11
C GLU A 414 30.14 19.25 17.71
N ASN A 415 29.34 18.82 16.73
CA ASN A 415 29.27 17.43 16.31
C ASN A 415 28.93 17.30 14.81
N SER A 416 29.84 16.71 14.04
CA SER A 416 29.65 16.49 12.60
C SER A 416 28.44 15.63 12.21
N ARG A 417 27.81 14.92 13.15
CA ARG A 417 26.61 14.11 12.91
C ARG A 417 25.33 14.72 13.46
N LEU A 418 25.39 15.94 14.01
CA LEU A 418 24.25 16.68 14.52
C LEU A 418 23.92 17.86 13.60
N TRP A 419 22.64 18.00 13.25
CA TRP A 419 22.15 18.99 12.30
C TRP A 419 20.95 19.73 12.87
N GLU A 420 20.85 21.01 12.56
CA GLU A 420 19.69 21.85 12.82
C GLU A 420 18.90 22.04 11.54
N VAL A 421 17.58 21.94 11.64
CA VAL A 421 16.66 22.02 10.50
C VAL A 421 15.53 22.96 10.84
N GLN A 422 15.46 24.07 10.11
CA GLN A 422 14.39 25.05 10.26
C GLN A 422 13.13 24.54 9.56
N LEU A 423 12.02 24.51 10.30
CA LEU A 423 10.71 24.17 9.77
C LEU A 423 9.75 25.33 10.00
N THR A 424 8.91 25.62 9.01
CA THR A 424 7.79 26.56 9.16
C THR A 424 6.50 25.84 8.85
N ILE A 425 5.53 25.91 9.74
CA ILE A 425 4.21 25.30 9.51
C ILE A 425 3.54 25.90 8.26
N THR A 426 2.88 25.05 7.47
CA THR A 426 2.12 25.44 6.26
C THR A 426 0.66 25.02 6.38
N ASP A 427 -0.21 25.62 5.58
CA ASP A 427 -1.65 25.33 5.54
C ASP A 427 -2.18 25.23 4.09
N ASP A 428 -3.51 25.06 3.94
CA ASP A 428 -4.17 24.95 2.64
C ASP A 428 -4.05 26.23 1.77
N ASN A 429 -3.62 27.38 2.33
CA ASN A 429 -3.37 28.58 1.53
C ASN A 429 -2.06 28.48 0.76
N ASP A 430 -1.20 27.51 1.09
CA ASP A 430 -0.04 27.19 0.30
C ASP A 430 -0.49 26.62 -1.06
N PRO A 431 -0.26 27.32 -2.19
CA PRO A 431 -0.82 26.92 -3.49
C PRO A 431 -0.35 25.52 -3.94
N GLN A 432 0.84 25.15 -3.51
CA GLN A 432 1.45 23.87 -3.80
C GLN A 432 0.79 22.75 -3.00
N LEU A 433 0.54 22.98 -1.70
CA LEU A 433 -0.17 22.02 -0.86
C LEU A 433 -1.64 21.88 -1.28
N SER A 434 -2.31 22.98 -1.64
CA SER A 434 -3.70 22.95 -2.10
C SER A 434 -3.91 22.05 -3.32
N THR A 435 -3.02 22.17 -4.31
CA THR A 435 -3.05 21.32 -5.52
C THR A 435 -2.89 19.85 -5.17
N LEU A 436 -1.91 19.55 -4.31
CA LEU A 436 -1.63 18.21 -3.84
C LEU A 436 -2.82 17.60 -3.07
N THR A 437 -3.36 18.35 -2.11
CA THR A 437 -4.50 17.93 -1.29
C THR A 437 -5.74 17.66 -2.13
N ASN A 438 -6.03 18.50 -3.13
CA ASN A 438 -7.19 18.30 -4.00
C ASN A 438 -7.09 17.03 -4.84
N ARG A 439 -5.90 16.70 -5.37
CA ARG A 439 -5.71 15.47 -6.14
C ARG A 439 -5.81 14.22 -5.26
N ILE A 440 -5.14 14.22 -4.10
CA ILE A 440 -5.18 13.09 -3.16
C ILE A 440 -6.63 12.79 -2.73
N LYS A 441 -7.44 13.83 -2.49
CA LYS A 441 -8.87 13.68 -2.16
C LYS A 441 -9.68 13.02 -3.29
N GLN A 442 -9.28 13.19 -4.54
CA GLN A 442 -9.97 12.62 -5.71
C GLN A 442 -9.53 11.18 -6.02
N GLU A 443 -8.43 10.68 -5.45
CA GLU A 443 -7.92 9.34 -5.77
C GLU A 443 -8.81 8.24 -5.22
N ILE A 444 -9.39 8.45 -4.04
CA ILE A 444 -10.24 7.48 -3.35
C ILE A 444 -11.56 8.18 -3.02
N ASP A 445 -12.52 8.01 -3.92
CA ASP A 445 -13.86 8.58 -3.86
C ASP A 445 -14.81 7.77 -2.96
N GLY A 446 -15.90 8.39 -2.52
CA GLY A 446 -16.89 7.80 -1.60
C GLY A 446 -16.80 8.39 -0.21
N THR A 447 -17.39 7.72 0.78
CA THR A 447 -17.45 8.17 2.18
C THR A 447 -17.26 7.03 3.15
N GLY A 448 -16.64 7.30 4.31
CA GLY A 448 -16.58 6.36 5.44
C GLY A 448 -15.98 5.00 5.09
N TRP A 449 -16.61 3.91 5.53
CA TRP A 449 -16.09 2.55 5.36
C TRP A 449 -15.97 2.08 3.90
N HIS A 450 -16.82 2.57 3.00
CA HIS A 450 -16.66 2.29 1.56
C HIS A 450 -15.36 2.86 1.01
N ARG A 451 -15.04 4.09 1.42
CA ARG A 451 -13.80 4.78 1.08
C ARG A 451 -12.60 4.04 1.67
N MET A 452 -12.72 3.52 2.90
CA MET A 452 -11.70 2.66 3.53
C MET A 452 -11.44 1.38 2.73
N GLY A 453 -12.48 0.70 2.27
CA GLY A 453 -12.33 -0.50 1.44
C GLY A 453 -11.60 -0.22 0.12
N LYS A 454 -11.88 0.91 -0.54
CA LYS A 454 -11.16 1.32 -1.75
C LYS A 454 -9.69 1.64 -1.47
N LEU A 455 -9.40 2.30 -0.34
CA LEU A 455 -8.02 2.51 0.10
C LEU A 455 -7.30 1.17 0.25
N MET A 456 -7.88 0.21 0.96
CA MET A 456 -7.30 -1.13 1.13
C MET A 456 -7.03 -1.82 -0.21
N LEU A 457 -7.97 -1.78 -1.15
CA LEU A 457 -7.81 -2.34 -2.49
C LEU A 457 -6.63 -1.69 -3.22
N LYS A 458 -6.52 -0.36 -3.15
CA LYS A 458 -5.46 0.42 -3.80
C LYS A 458 -4.08 0.09 -3.25
N VAL A 459 -3.97 -0.13 -1.94
CA VAL A 459 -2.71 -0.54 -1.29
C VAL A 459 -2.47 -2.04 -1.33
N GLY A 460 -3.38 -2.84 -1.92
CA GLY A 460 -3.23 -4.28 -2.12
C GLY A 460 -3.59 -5.15 -0.90
N HIS A 461 -4.29 -4.61 0.10
CA HIS A 461 -4.79 -5.37 1.25
C HIS A 461 -6.14 -6.05 0.94
N PHE A 462 -6.13 -6.97 -0.04
CA PHE A 462 -7.35 -7.61 -0.54
C PHE A 462 -8.11 -8.40 0.53
N ASP A 463 -7.43 -9.14 1.41
CA ASP A 463 -8.11 -9.95 2.44
C ASP A 463 -8.88 -9.07 3.44
N GLN A 464 -8.29 -7.95 3.84
CA GLN A 464 -8.91 -6.98 4.76
C GLN A 464 -10.06 -6.23 4.08
N ALA A 465 -9.88 -5.86 2.81
CA ALA A 465 -10.96 -5.28 2.01
C ALA A 465 -12.13 -6.24 1.89
N GLU A 466 -11.87 -7.54 1.68
CA GLU A 466 -12.90 -8.56 1.58
C GLU A 466 -13.65 -8.74 2.91
N GLU A 467 -12.94 -8.82 4.03
CA GLU A 467 -13.54 -8.86 5.36
C GLU A 467 -14.44 -7.65 5.60
N LEU A 468 -13.92 -6.44 5.33
CA LEU A 468 -14.66 -5.19 5.50
C LEU A 468 -15.92 -5.16 4.63
N TYR A 469 -15.82 -5.45 3.33
CA TYR A 469 -16.99 -5.43 2.44
C TYR A 469 -18.01 -6.50 2.80
N ASN A 470 -17.60 -7.66 3.29
CA ASN A 470 -18.53 -8.67 3.79
C ASN A 470 -19.24 -8.22 5.08
N GLU A 471 -18.57 -7.52 5.99
CA GLU A 471 -19.21 -6.92 7.16
C GLU A 471 -20.19 -5.81 6.77
N LEU A 472 -19.81 -4.92 5.85
CA LEU A 472 -20.72 -3.90 5.30
C LEU A 472 -21.93 -4.55 4.64
N LEU A 473 -21.75 -5.65 3.91
CA LEU A 473 -22.84 -6.36 3.24
C LEU A 473 -23.90 -6.89 4.24
N LYS A 474 -23.47 -7.32 5.43
CA LYS A 474 -24.38 -7.77 6.49
C LYS A 474 -25.21 -6.63 7.07
N GLY A 475 -24.67 -5.42 7.08
CA GLY A 475 -25.29 -4.21 7.63
C GLY A 475 -25.96 -3.31 6.58
N ALA A 476 -25.93 -3.69 5.29
CA ALA A 476 -26.43 -2.86 4.21
C ALA A 476 -27.91 -2.53 4.40
N SER A 477 -28.23 -1.24 4.31
CA SER A 477 -29.53 -0.68 4.64
C SER A 477 -30.47 -0.57 3.43
N ASP A 478 -29.91 -0.49 2.23
CA ASP A 478 -30.65 -0.39 0.99
C ASP A 478 -30.00 -1.15 -0.20
N ASP A 479 -30.78 -1.25 -1.28
CA ASP A 479 -30.38 -1.95 -2.51
C ASP A 479 -29.20 -1.26 -3.21
N ARG A 480 -29.08 0.07 -3.15
CA ARG A 480 -28.01 0.81 -3.79
C ARG A 480 -26.67 0.56 -3.09
N GLU A 481 -26.67 0.57 -1.77
CA GLU A 481 -25.54 0.19 -0.93
C GLU A 481 -25.15 -1.26 -1.20
N THR A 482 -26.11 -2.18 -1.20
CA THR A 482 -25.88 -3.60 -1.51
C THR A 482 -25.25 -3.80 -2.89
N ALA A 483 -25.77 -3.13 -3.92
CA ALA A 483 -25.22 -3.19 -5.28
C ALA A 483 -23.79 -2.64 -5.35
N SER A 484 -23.52 -1.54 -4.65
CA SER A 484 -22.18 -0.97 -4.52
C SER A 484 -21.22 -1.95 -3.86
N ILE A 485 -21.60 -2.58 -2.74
CA ILE A 485 -20.74 -3.55 -2.05
C ILE A 485 -20.43 -4.75 -2.96
N TYR A 486 -21.44 -5.29 -3.64
CA TYR A 486 -21.20 -6.37 -4.62
C TYR A 486 -20.29 -5.95 -5.76
N HIS A 487 -20.39 -4.71 -6.24
CA HIS A 487 -19.47 -4.18 -7.25
C HIS A 487 -18.01 -4.20 -6.74
N HIS A 488 -17.78 -3.73 -5.51
CA HIS A 488 -16.44 -3.71 -4.91
C HIS A 488 -15.90 -5.12 -4.64
N LEU A 489 -16.74 -6.06 -4.21
CA LEU A 489 -16.37 -7.48 -4.08
C LEU A 489 -16.04 -8.10 -5.45
N GLY A 490 -16.78 -7.74 -6.50
CA GLY A 490 -16.47 -8.15 -7.88
C GLY A 490 -15.09 -7.65 -8.32
N TYR A 491 -14.82 -6.36 -8.12
CA TYR A 491 -13.53 -5.75 -8.39
C TYR A 491 -12.40 -6.42 -7.60
N LEU A 492 -12.61 -6.66 -6.31
CA LEU A 492 -11.65 -7.35 -5.47
C LEU A 492 -11.27 -8.73 -6.03
N LYS A 493 -12.26 -9.53 -6.43
CA LYS A 493 -12.03 -10.87 -6.99
C LYS A 493 -11.35 -10.81 -8.35
N ASP A 494 -11.67 -9.82 -9.17
CA ASP A 494 -10.99 -9.58 -10.45
C ASP A 494 -9.50 -9.27 -10.23
N GLN A 495 -9.18 -8.37 -9.29
CA GLN A 495 -7.79 -8.06 -8.92
C GLN A 495 -7.03 -9.27 -8.32
N GLN A 496 -7.74 -10.22 -7.71
CA GLN A 496 -7.17 -11.49 -7.25
C GLN A 496 -7.01 -12.55 -8.37
N GLY A 497 -7.45 -12.28 -9.60
CA GLY A 497 -7.50 -13.24 -10.70
C GLY A 497 -8.59 -14.33 -10.54
N LYS A 498 -9.52 -14.16 -9.60
CA LYS A 498 -10.63 -15.08 -9.35
C LYS A 498 -11.84 -14.73 -10.22
N TYR A 499 -11.64 -14.80 -11.54
CA TYR A 499 -12.59 -14.29 -12.53
C TYR A 499 -14.03 -14.84 -12.41
N PRO A 500 -14.28 -16.15 -12.18
CA PRO A 500 -15.65 -16.64 -12.03
C PRO A 500 -16.37 -16.08 -10.80
N GLU A 501 -15.65 -15.83 -9.70
CA GLU A 501 -16.20 -15.18 -8.52
C GLU A 501 -16.48 -13.70 -8.78
N ALA A 502 -15.58 -13.03 -9.50
CA ALA A 502 -15.74 -11.63 -9.90
C ALA A 502 -17.01 -11.42 -10.73
N VAL A 503 -17.21 -12.24 -11.77
CA VAL A 503 -18.44 -12.22 -12.60
C VAL A 503 -19.68 -12.39 -11.71
N LYS A 504 -19.68 -13.39 -10.81
CA LYS A 504 -20.83 -13.64 -9.93
C LYS A 504 -21.19 -12.43 -9.07
N PHE A 505 -20.20 -11.71 -8.53
CA PHE A 505 -20.45 -10.51 -7.73
C PHE A 505 -20.91 -9.34 -8.59
N TYR A 506 -20.29 -9.11 -9.76
CA TYR A 506 -20.75 -8.09 -10.69
C TYR A 506 -22.16 -8.34 -11.22
N GLU A 507 -22.53 -9.59 -11.51
CA GLU A 507 -23.89 -9.97 -11.92
C GLU A 507 -24.92 -9.68 -10.82
N LYS A 508 -24.59 -9.93 -9.55
CA LYS A 508 -25.47 -9.55 -8.42
C LYS A 508 -25.64 -8.03 -8.33
N SER A 509 -24.54 -7.28 -8.47
CA SER A 509 -24.59 -5.81 -8.50
C SER A 509 -25.46 -5.31 -9.66
N LEU A 510 -25.27 -5.90 -10.85
CA LEU A 510 -26.04 -5.59 -12.05
C LEU A 510 -27.53 -5.90 -11.89
N GLU A 511 -27.87 -7.05 -11.31
CA GLU A 511 -29.27 -7.45 -11.09
C GLU A 511 -30.02 -6.42 -10.24
N ILE A 512 -29.38 -5.93 -9.17
CA ILE A 512 -29.96 -4.91 -8.30
C ILE A 512 -30.04 -3.58 -9.04
N ASN A 513 -28.94 -3.12 -9.63
CA ASN A 513 -28.91 -1.84 -10.36
C ASN A 513 -29.95 -1.78 -11.49
N ARG A 514 -30.21 -2.88 -12.20
CA ARG A 514 -31.24 -2.93 -13.24
C ARG A 514 -32.67 -2.78 -12.70
N LYS A 515 -32.91 -3.09 -11.43
CA LYS A 515 -34.22 -2.90 -10.77
C LYS A 515 -34.36 -1.49 -10.21
N THR A 516 -33.26 -0.84 -9.83
CA THR A 516 -33.27 0.43 -9.10
C THR A 516 -32.92 1.65 -9.94
N LEU A 517 -32.20 1.49 -11.05
CA LEU A 517 -31.71 2.58 -11.90
C LEU A 517 -32.42 2.62 -13.26
N PRO A 518 -32.48 3.80 -13.91
CA PRO A 518 -32.90 3.93 -15.31
C PRO A 518 -32.05 3.08 -16.26
N GLU A 519 -32.62 2.66 -17.40
CA GLU A 519 -31.92 1.82 -18.38
C GLU A 519 -30.68 2.49 -19.01
N ASP A 520 -30.63 3.82 -19.02
CA ASP A 520 -29.56 4.65 -19.55
C ASP A 520 -28.56 5.15 -18.48
N ASP A 521 -28.65 4.64 -17.25
CA ASP A 521 -27.77 5.03 -16.15
C ASP A 521 -26.31 4.59 -16.37
N ALA A 522 -25.37 5.52 -16.19
CA ALA A 522 -23.94 5.28 -16.37
C ALA A 522 -23.38 4.16 -15.47
N SER A 523 -23.99 3.91 -14.30
CA SER A 523 -23.59 2.84 -13.39
C SER A 523 -23.85 1.45 -14.00
N LEU A 524 -24.88 1.31 -14.85
CA LEU A 524 -25.13 0.07 -15.58
C LEU A 524 -24.04 -0.16 -16.64
N ALA A 525 -23.66 0.89 -17.38
CA ALA A 525 -22.57 0.81 -18.35
C ALA A 525 -21.26 0.39 -17.68
N ASN A 526 -20.93 0.98 -16.52
CA ASN A 526 -19.73 0.62 -15.76
C ASN A 526 -19.73 -0.86 -15.32
N THR A 527 -20.85 -1.36 -14.79
CA THR A 527 -20.93 -2.77 -14.38
C THR A 527 -20.84 -3.72 -15.59
N TYR A 528 -21.46 -3.38 -16.73
CA TYR A 528 -21.32 -4.16 -17.96
C TYR A 528 -19.87 -4.17 -18.48
N ASN A 529 -19.19 -3.03 -18.47
CA ASN A 529 -17.78 -2.93 -18.85
C ASN A 529 -16.87 -3.81 -17.97
N ASN A 530 -17.11 -3.83 -16.66
CA ASN A 530 -16.33 -4.67 -15.76
C ASN A 530 -16.59 -6.17 -15.99
N ILE A 531 -17.85 -6.57 -16.19
CA ILE A 531 -18.17 -7.97 -16.53
C ILE A 531 -17.49 -8.36 -17.86
N ALA A 532 -17.55 -7.47 -18.86
CA ALA A 532 -16.92 -7.70 -20.16
C ALA A 532 -15.41 -7.90 -20.04
N LEU A 533 -14.73 -7.04 -19.26
CA LEU A 533 -13.30 -7.14 -19.00
C LEU A 533 -12.93 -8.47 -18.36
N VAL A 534 -13.71 -8.92 -17.37
CA VAL A 534 -13.47 -10.21 -16.73
C VAL A 534 -13.63 -11.36 -17.72
N TYR A 535 -14.62 -11.32 -18.61
CA TYR A 535 -14.77 -12.33 -19.66
C TYR A 535 -13.65 -12.28 -20.70
N ASP A 536 -13.15 -11.10 -21.06
CA ASP A 536 -11.98 -10.95 -21.94
C ASP A 536 -10.74 -11.58 -21.32
N ASN A 537 -10.48 -11.30 -20.03
CA ASN A 537 -9.40 -11.92 -19.26
C ASN A 537 -9.51 -13.46 -19.18
N MET A 538 -10.74 -14.00 -19.24
CA MET A 538 -10.99 -15.45 -19.29
C MET A 538 -10.85 -16.04 -20.70
N GLY A 539 -10.64 -15.23 -21.74
CA GLY A 539 -10.66 -15.65 -23.14
C GLY A 539 -12.07 -15.92 -23.70
N GLU A 540 -13.12 -15.53 -22.98
CA GLU A 540 -14.51 -15.67 -23.40
C GLU A 540 -14.97 -14.47 -24.26
N TYR A 541 -14.23 -14.22 -25.35
CA TYR A 541 -14.31 -13.00 -26.16
C TYR A 541 -15.72 -12.67 -26.67
N LEU A 542 -16.52 -13.67 -27.06
CA LEU A 542 -17.89 -13.41 -27.53
C LEU A 542 -18.80 -12.87 -26.42
N LYS A 543 -18.61 -13.33 -25.17
CA LYS A 543 -19.35 -12.77 -24.03
C LYS A 543 -18.84 -11.38 -23.68
N ALA A 544 -17.52 -11.18 -23.72
CA ALA A 544 -16.93 -9.85 -23.54
C ALA A 544 -17.50 -8.82 -24.52
N LEU A 545 -17.57 -9.16 -25.81
CA LEU A 545 -18.16 -8.32 -26.85
C LEU A 545 -19.64 -7.99 -26.57
N ASP A 546 -20.46 -8.98 -26.20
CA ASP A 546 -21.88 -8.75 -25.88
C ASP A 546 -22.04 -7.73 -24.73
N PHE A 547 -21.23 -7.86 -23.67
CA PHE A 547 -21.27 -6.96 -22.53
C PHE A 547 -20.70 -5.56 -22.84
N TYR A 548 -19.57 -5.47 -23.55
CA TYR A 548 -19.02 -4.17 -23.99
C TYR A 548 -19.99 -3.43 -24.93
N GLN A 549 -20.68 -4.14 -25.81
CA GLN A 549 -21.69 -3.54 -26.69
C GLN A 549 -22.90 -3.00 -25.90
N LYS A 550 -23.33 -3.69 -24.84
CA LYS A 550 -24.39 -3.18 -23.93
C LYS A 550 -23.96 -1.90 -23.23
N ALA A 551 -22.72 -1.85 -22.70
CA ALA A 551 -22.17 -0.64 -22.10
C ALA A 551 -22.07 0.51 -23.09
N ASN A 552 -21.52 0.23 -24.29
CA ASN A 552 -21.37 1.22 -25.35
C ASN A 552 -22.71 1.80 -25.80
N LYS A 553 -23.75 0.96 -25.91
CA LYS A 553 -25.10 1.41 -26.24
C LYS A 553 -25.64 2.41 -25.22
N ILE A 554 -25.45 2.16 -23.92
CA ILE A 554 -25.87 3.07 -22.86
C ILE A 554 -25.10 4.39 -22.97
N ASN A 555 -23.77 4.33 -23.05
CA ASN A 555 -22.92 5.52 -23.14
C ASN A 555 -23.22 6.37 -24.39
N LEU A 556 -23.52 5.75 -25.54
CA LEU A 556 -23.94 6.46 -26.76
C LEU A 556 -25.30 7.15 -26.62
N GLN A 557 -26.19 6.64 -25.76
CA GLN A 557 -27.51 7.24 -25.52
C GLN A 557 -27.45 8.37 -24.48
N SER A 558 -26.57 8.26 -23.48
CA SER A 558 -26.55 9.17 -22.33
C SER A 558 -25.44 10.23 -22.36
N LEU A 559 -24.41 10.08 -23.19
CA LEU A 559 -23.23 10.96 -23.21
C LEU A 559 -23.05 11.69 -24.56
N PRO A 560 -22.40 12.87 -24.56
CA PRO A 560 -21.99 13.53 -25.81
C PRO A 560 -21.11 12.62 -26.66
N ALA A 561 -21.20 12.73 -27.99
CA ALA A 561 -20.48 11.84 -28.93
C ALA A 561 -18.95 11.87 -28.79
N ASN A 562 -18.38 12.94 -28.22
CA ASN A 562 -16.95 13.09 -27.97
C ASN A 562 -16.55 12.72 -26.52
N HIS A 563 -17.43 12.06 -25.75
CA HIS A 563 -17.16 11.75 -24.36
C HIS A 563 -16.07 10.67 -24.22
N PRO A 564 -15.09 10.81 -23.30
CA PRO A 564 -13.99 9.85 -23.13
C PRO A 564 -14.43 8.40 -22.88
N HIS A 565 -15.55 8.19 -22.20
CA HIS A 565 -16.09 6.83 -21.95
C HIS A 565 -16.45 6.09 -23.25
N ILE A 566 -16.98 6.78 -24.26
CA ILE A 566 -17.29 6.16 -25.57
C ILE A 566 -15.99 5.74 -26.26
N ALA A 567 -14.94 6.55 -26.15
CA ALA A 567 -13.63 6.18 -26.66
C ALA A 567 -13.07 4.95 -25.94
N SER A 568 -13.21 4.86 -24.61
CA SER A 568 -12.79 3.69 -23.84
C SER A 568 -13.56 2.43 -24.24
N ASP A 569 -14.88 2.52 -24.44
CA ASP A 569 -15.68 1.37 -24.89
C ASP A 569 -15.18 0.86 -26.26
N TYR A 570 -14.96 1.76 -27.23
CA TYR A 570 -14.42 1.37 -28.54
C TYR A 570 -13.01 0.78 -28.43
N ASN A 571 -12.15 1.34 -27.58
CA ASN A 571 -10.82 0.78 -27.33
C ASN A 571 -10.92 -0.65 -26.81
N ASN A 572 -11.80 -0.90 -25.84
CA ASN A 572 -11.96 -2.23 -25.25
C ASN A 572 -12.52 -3.23 -26.26
N ILE A 573 -13.52 -2.84 -27.05
CA ILE A 573 -14.04 -3.67 -28.15
C ILE A 573 -12.94 -3.97 -29.19
N GLY A 574 -12.11 -2.98 -29.51
CA GLY A 574 -10.94 -3.15 -30.38
C GLY A 574 -9.96 -4.19 -29.84
N GLY A 575 -9.65 -4.12 -28.54
CA GLY A 575 -8.78 -5.09 -27.86
C GLY A 575 -9.33 -6.50 -27.88
N VAL A 576 -10.63 -6.69 -27.66
CA VAL A 576 -11.23 -8.03 -27.76
C VAL A 576 -11.10 -8.58 -29.19
N TYR A 577 -11.28 -7.76 -30.23
CA TYR A 577 -11.07 -8.23 -31.61
C TYR A 577 -9.60 -8.51 -31.93
N ASP A 578 -8.67 -7.74 -31.37
CA ASP A 578 -7.24 -8.01 -31.53
C ASP A 578 -6.85 -9.33 -30.86
N ASN A 579 -7.33 -9.57 -29.64
CA ASN A 579 -7.16 -10.85 -28.93
C ASN A 579 -7.73 -12.04 -29.71
N MET A 580 -8.80 -11.83 -30.50
CA MET A 580 -9.37 -12.84 -31.40
C MET A 580 -8.60 -13.03 -32.71
N GLY A 581 -7.62 -12.17 -33.02
CA GLY A 581 -6.93 -12.12 -34.32
C GLY A 581 -7.75 -11.49 -35.44
N GLU A 582 -8.86 -10.82 -35.13
CA GLU A 582 -9.74 -10.14 -36.07
C GLU A 582 -9.25 -8.70 -36.32
N TYR A 583 -7.99 -8.58 -36.78
CA TYR A 583 -7.23 -7.32 -36.85
C TYR A 583 -7.95 -6.19 -37.59
N SER A 584 -8.65 -6.48 -38.69
CA SER A 584 -9.40 -5.45 -39.43
C SER A 584 -10.51 -4.80 -38.59
N LYS A 585 -11.18 -5.57 -37.73
CA LYS A 585 -12.20 -5.04 -36.81
C LYS A 585 -11.54 -4.31 -35.65
N ALA A 586 -10.44 -4.85 -35.12
CA ALA A 586 -9.66 -4.18 -34.08
C ALA A 586 -9.26 -2.76 -34.51
N LEU A 587 -8.69 -2.61 -35.72
CA LEU A 587 -8.34 -1.31 -36.31
C LEU A 587 -9.56 -0.39 -36.42
N GLU A 588 -10.69 -0.88 -36.93
CA GLU A 588 -11.92 -0.07 -37.06
C GLU A 588 -12.34 0.56 -35.72
N PHE A 589 -12.28 -0.23 -34.64
CA PHE A 589 -12.68 0.22 -33.31
C PHE A 589 -11.62 1.09 -32.64
N TYR A 590 -10.34 0.75 -32.75
CA TYR A 590 -9.26 1.60 -32.25
C TYR A 590 -9.20 2.97 -32.93
N GLU A 591 -9.42 3.04 -34.25
CA GLU A 591 -9.48 4.31 -34.97
C GLU A 591 -10.67 5.19 -34.53
N LYS A 592 -11.82 4.58 -34.23
CA LYS A 592 -12.97 5.31 -33.65
C LYS A 592 -12.62 5.87 -32.27
N SER A 593 -11.94 5.09 -31.43
CA SER A 593 -11.46 5.53 -30.12
C SER A 593 -10.48 6.69 -30.24
N LEU A 594 -9.47 6.54 -31.09
CA LEU A 594 -8.43 7.54 -31.35
C LEU A 594 -9.05 8.86 -31.80
N ARG A 595 -9.98 8.84 -32.76
CA ARG A 595 -10.63 10.06 -33.27
C ARG A 595 -11.36 10.84 -32.16
N ILE A 596 -12.04 10.14 -31.24
CA ILE A 596 -12.68 10.80 -30.09
C ILE A 596 -11.63 11.40 -29.16
N ARG A 597 -10.56 10.65 -28.86
CA ARG A 597 -9.46 11.11 -27.99
C ARG A 597 -8.74 12.32 -28.59
N GLU A 598 -8.51 12.37 -29.90
CA GLU A 598 -7.87 13.51 -30.58
C GLU A 598 -8.70 14.80 -30.48
N ILE A 599 -10.03 14.68 -30.47
CA ILE A 599 -10.94 15.83 -30.34
C ILE A 599 -11.08 16.29 -28.88
N SER A 600 -11.00 15.36 -27.93
CA SER A 600 -11.35 15.60 -26.53
C SER A 600 -10.16 15.80 -25.58
N LEU A 601 -8.95 15.38 -25.97
CA LEU A 601 -7.77 15.40 -25.11
C LEU A 601 -6.66 16.30 -25.67
N PRO A 602 -5.83 16.90 -24.80
CA PRO A 602 -4.60 17.59 -25.23
C PRO A 602 -3.67 16.65 -26.01
N ALA A 603 -2.90 17.20 -26.96
CA ALA A 603 -2.01 16.42 -27.83
C ALA A 603 -0.99 15.54 -27.07
N ASN A 604 -0.56 15.97 -25.89
CA ASN A 604 0.37 15.27 -25.01
C ASN A 604 -0.29 14.30 -24.02
N HIS A 605 -1.59 14.00 -24.17
CA HIS A 605 -2.30 13.14 -23.23
C HIS A 605 -1.91 11.65 -23.41
N PRO A 606 -1.55 10.90 -22.36
CA PRO A 606 -1.11 9.51 -22.42
C PRO A 606 -2.07 8.57 -23.15
N ASN A 607 -3.38 8.76 -22.97
CA ASN A 607 -4.40 7.98 -23.70
C ASN A 607 -4.30 8.11 -25.24
N LEU A 608 -3.76 9.21 -25.78
CA LEU A 608 -3.47 9.30 -27.22
C LEU A 608 -2.30 8.39 -27.60
N ALA A 609 -1.20 8.44 -26.85
CA ALA A 609 -0.05 7.56 -27.05
C ALA A 609 -0.47 6.08 -26.96
N ALA A 610 -1.29 5.71 -25.98
CA ALA A 610 -1.84 4.36 -25.86
C ALA A 610 -2.68 3.95 -27.08
N SER A 611 -3.47 4.88 -27.65
CA SER A 611 -4.28 4.60 -28.83
C SER A 611 -3.41 4.34 -30.08
N TYR A 612 -2.37 5.16 -30.29
CA TYR A 612 -1.44 4.95 -31.39
C TYR A 612 -0.66 3.64 -31.21
N ASN A 613 -0.22 3.33 -29.99
CA ASN A 613 0.46 2.07 -29.69
C ASN A 613 -0.42 0.85 -29.98
N ASN A 614 -1.69 0.84 -29.58
CA ASN A 614 -2.61 -0.26 -29.86
C ASN A 614 -2.79 -0.47 -31.38
N ILE A 615 -2.90 0.60 -32.16
CA ILE A 615 -3.00 0.49 -33.63
C ILE A 615 -1.68 -0.03 -34.22
N GLY A 616 -0.54 0.47 -33.73
CA GLY A 616 0.78 0.00 -34.14
C GLY A 616 1.01 -1.48 -33.82
N GLU A 617 0.50 -1.95 -32.68
CA GLU A 617 0.55 -3.35 -32.27
C GLU A 617 -0.29 -4.23 -33.20
N VAL A 618 -1.50 -3.81 -33.55
CA VAL A 618 -2.32 -4.54 -34.54
C VAL A 618 -1.60 -4.64 -35.89
N TYR A 619 -0.98 -3.56 -36.38
CA TYR A 619 -0.19 -3.62 -37.62
C TYR A 619 1.05 -4.51 -37.49
N THR A 620 1.67 -4.56 -36.31
CA THR A 620 2.78 -5.49 -36.02
C THR A 620 2.30 -6.94 -36.08
N ASN A 621 1.14 -7.23 -35.49
CA ASN A 621 0.51 -8.55 -35.50
C ASN A 621 0.12 -8.98 -36.93
N MET A 622 -0.24 -8.03 -37.80
CA MET A 622 -0.48 -8.26 -39.23
C MET A 622 0.80 -8.41 -40.07
N GLY A 623 1.98 -8.12 -39.51
CA GLY A 623 3.26 -8.10 -40.24
C GLY A 623 3.48 -6.84 -41.09
N GLU A 624 2.65 -5.81 -40.93
CA GLU A 624 2.75 -4.51 -41.63
C GLU A 624 3.67 -3.54 -40.88
N TYR A 625 4.93 -3.94 -40.69
CA TYR A 625 5.89 -3.23 -39.83
C TYR A 625 6.12 -1.76 -40.21
N SER A 626 6.03 -1.41 -41.50
CA SER A 626 6.18 -0.01 -41.94
C SER A 626 5.06 0.87 -41.39
N LYS A 627 3.81 0.39 -41.41
CA LYS A 627 2.68 1.13 -40.81
C LYS A 627 2.79 1.14 -39.30
N ALA A 628 3.14 0.01 -38.69
CA ALA A 628 3.35 -0.03 -37.24
C ALA A 628 4.36 1.05 -36.78
N LEU A 629 5.47 1.20 -37.52
CA LEU A 629 6.47 2.23 -37.24
C LEU A 629 5.89 3.64 -37.37
N GLU A 630 5.08 3.93 -38.40
CA GLU A 630 4.42 5.24 -38.54
C GLU A 630 3.57 5.59 -37.30
N TYR A 631 2.85 4.62 -36.74
CA TYR A 631 2.05 4.83 -35.53
C TYR A 631 2.90 4.96 -34.25
N TYR A 632 3.97 4.17 -34.11
CA TYR A 632 4.89 4.28 -32.97
C TYR A 632 5.74 5.57 -33.00
N GLU A 633 6.08 6.06 -34.18
CA GLU A 633 6.85 7.30 -34.36
C GLU A 633 5.98 8.56 -34.33
N ASN A 634 4.65 8.42 -34.24
CA ASN A 634 3.74 9.55 -34.25
C ASN A 634 3.93 10.43 -33.00
N LYS A 635 4.80 11.44 -33.15
CA LYS A 635 5.13 12.46 -32.16
C LYS A 635 4.12 13.59 -32.25
N ASN A 636 3.00 13.46 -31.55
CA ASN A 636 2.17 14.61 -31.21
C ASN A 636 2.79 15.40 -30.05
#